data_AF-A0A498SSQ2-F1
#
_entry.id   AF-A0A498SSQ2-F1
#
_cell.length_a   1.000
_cell.length_b   1.000
_cell.length_c   1.000
_cell.angle_alpha   90.00
_cell.angle_beta   90.00
_cell.angle_gamma   90.00
#
_symmetry.space_group_name_H-M   'P 1'
#
loop_
_entity.id
_entity.type
_entity.pdbx_description
1 polymer ?
#
loop_
_entity_poly.entity_id
_entity_poly.type
_entity_poly.pdbx_seq_one_letter_code
_entity_poly.pdbx_strand_id
1 'polypeptide(L)'
;VVIGVGTVALYFTTFITDSIKQKQLNIFEEQVSREVRSHNNNPNNTITFVVHGAHTVSGEIRRGVQLVLPYYFTGALLLIIFVVTSLILAALCYSYPMKRLQLILPLAAIISPILAAISAIDLILLTGYHINMLILVSPFLTLATGIGVDDAFLLTNTWLKSVAIPHALTTAERLQFVLEKVGIGITITSLTNSLGFTLGCIAPAPEIQLFCATVSLSMLLDLLFQ
;
A
#
# COMPACT_ATOMS: atom_id res chain seq x y z
N VAL A 1 46.41 -24.04 4.57
CA VAL A 1 45.00 -24.28 4.95
C VAL A 1 44.61 -23.19 5.93
N VAL A 2 43.69 -22.29 5.57
CA VAL A 2 43.20 -21.25 6.50
C VAL A 2 42.27 -21.93 7.50
N ILE A 3 42.63 -21.93 8.78
CA ILE A 3 42.06 -22.77 9.84
C ILE A 3 40.96 -22.07 10.66
N GLY A 4 40.65 -20.80 10.33
CA GLY A 4 39.59 -20.04 10.96
C GLY A 4 39.48 -18.65 10.34
N VAL A 5 38.27 -18.25 9.98
CA VAL A 5 37.96 -16.90 9.52
C VAL A 5 37.38 -16.14 10.71
N GLY A 6 38.19 -15.29 11.34
CA GLY A 6 37.71 -14.37 12.36
C GLY A 6 36.92 -13.24 11.71
N THR A 7 35.66 -13.05 12.08
CA THR A 7 34.89 -11.88 11.65
C THR A 7 35.36 -10.67 12.44
N VAL A 8 35.90 -9.65 11.74
CA VAL A 8 36.27 -8.37 12.34
C VAL A 8 35.21 -7.34 11.98
N ALA A 9 34.56 -6.76 12.99
CA ALA A 9 33.57 -5.70 12.82
C ALA A 9 34.21 -4.33 13.10
N LEU A 10 34.11 -3.41 12.14
CA LEU A 10 34.52 -2.02 12.27
C LEU A 10 33.28 -1.14 12.35
N TYR A 11 33.14 -0.37 13.44
CA TYR A 11 32.01 0.52 13.64
C TYR A 11 32.43 1.96 13.37
N PHE A 12 31.76 2.60 12.43
CA PHE A 12 31.88 4.04 12.18
C PHE A 12 30.59 4.71 12.62
N THR A 13 30.66 5.53 13.66
CA THR A 13 29.51 6.26 14.19
C THR A 13 29.76 7.75 14.05
N THR A 14 28.73 8.49 13.65
CA THR A 14 28.77 9.95 13.58
C THR A 14 27.46 10.53 14.10
N PHE A 15 27.55 11.67 14.78
CA PHE A 15 26.37 12.38 15.28
C PHE A 15 25.85 13.32 14.19
N ILE A 16 24.64 13.03 13.68
CA ILE A 16 23.98 13.85 12.68
C ILE A 16 23.50 15.13 13.36
N THR A 17 24.23 16.24 13.16
CA THR A 17 23.91 17.56 13.74
C THR A 17 23.24 18.49 12.74
N ASP A 18 23.53 18.31 11.44
CA ASP A 18 23.08 19.20 10.36
C ASP A 18 22.68 18.39 9.11
N SER A 19 21.78 18.96 8.31
CA SER A 19 21.37 18.40 7.00
C SER A 19 22.56 18.23 6.03
N ILE A 20 23.56 19.12 6.11
CA ILE A 20 24.79 19.05 5.32
C ILE A 20 25.61 17.82 5.71
N LYS A 21 25.78 17.55 7.02
CA LYS A 21 26.49 16.37 7.52
C LYS A 21 25.78 15.08 7.14
N GLN A 22 24.45 15.07 7.16
CA GLN A 22 23.67 13.91 6.71
C GLN A 22 23.92 13.63 5.22
N LYS A 23 23.95 14.67 4.38
CA LYS A 23 24.24 14.52 2.95
C LYS A 23 25.68 14.02 2.70
N GLN A 24 26.65 14.54 3.44
CA GLN A 24 28.04 14.08 3.38
C GLN A 24 28.18 12.61 3.84
N LEU A 25 27.48 12.23 4.90
CA LEU A 25 27.44 10.83 5.37
C LEU A 25 26.87 9.91 4.30
N ASN A 26 25.77 10.28 3.65
CA ASN A 26 25.19 9.48 2.57
C ASN A 26 26.17 9.29 1.40
N ILE A 27 26.89 10.34 1.00
CA ILE A 27 27.92 10.25 -0.07
C ILE A 27 29.06 9.33 0.36
N PHE A 28 29.52 9.44 1.61
CA PHE A 28 30.56 8.58 2.16
C PHE A 28 30.11 7.11 2.21
N GLU A 29 28.93 6.82 2.75
CA GLU A 29 28.37 5.46 2.79
C GLU A 29 28.22 4.88 1.37
N GLU A 30 27.80 5.69 0.40
CA GLU A 30 27.69 5.28 -0.99
C GLU A 30 29.06 4.94 -1.61
N GLN A 31 30.08 5.77 -1.39
CA GLN A 31 31.43 5.51 -1.89
C GLN A 31 32.04 4.26 -1.28
N VAL A 32 31.93 4.08 0.04
CA VAL A 32 32.42 2.88 0.75
C VAL A 32 31.71 1.64 0.22
N SER A 33 30.39 1.69 0.02
CA SER A 33 29.61 0.59 -0.54
C SER A 33 30.09 0.19 -1.94
N ARG A 34 30.41 1.17 -2.81
CA ARG A 34 30.94 0.92 -4.16
C ARG A 34 32.31 0.26 -4.13
N GLU A 35 33.24 0.75 -3.31
CA GLU A 35 34.58 0.18 -3.18
C GLU A 35 34.53 -1.26 -2.63
N VAL A 36 33.69 -1.50 -1.63
CA VAL A 36 33.46 -2.86 -1.10
C VAL A 36 32.89 -3.78 -2.17
N ARG A 37 31.94 -3.32 -2.97
CA ARG A 37 31.37 -4.11 -4.08
C ARG A 37 32.42 -4.39 -5.17
N SER A 38 33.28 -3.43 -5.49
CA SER A 38 34.41 -3.59 -6.41
C SER A 38 35.40 -4.64 -5.90
N HIS A 39 35.75 -4.58 -4.60
CA HIS A 39 36.62 -5.56 -3.95
C HIS A 39 36.01 -6.97 -3.97
N ASN A 40 34.75 -7.12 -3.59
CA ASN A 40 34.08 -8.43 -3.53
C ASN A 40 33.85 -9.06 -4.92
N ASN A 41 33.76 -8.26 -5.98
CA ASN A 41 33.60 -8.77 -7.34
C ASN A 41 34.89 -9.38 -7.92
N ASN A 42 36.06 -9.10 -7.33
CA ASN A 42 37.33 -9.65 -7.79
C ASN A 42 37.55 -11.06 -7.20
N PRO A 43 37.58 -12.13 -8.02
CA PRO A 43 37.68 -13.52 -7.55
C PRO A 43 39.02 -13.86 -6.89
N ASN A 44 40.05 -13.00 -7.02
CA ASN A 44 41.35 -13.18 -6.38
C ASN A 44 41.37 -12.74 -4.90
N ASN A 45 40.32 -12.09 -4.42
CA ASN A 45 40.24 -11.63 -3.04
C ASN A 45 39.70 -12.73 -2.13
N THR A 46 40.46 -13.07 -1.09
CA THR A 46 40.10 -14.08 -0.08
C THR A 46 39.25 -13.52 1.07
N ILE A 47 39.07 -12.20 1.14
CA ILE A 47 38.34 -11.50 2.20
C ILE A 47 37.05 -10.94 1.62
N THR A 48 35.92 -11.18 2.28
CA THR A 48 34.62 -10.61 1.91
C THR A 48 34.28 -9.48 2.86
N PHE A 49 34.05 -8.29 2.34
CA PHE A 49 33.57 -7.16 3.12
C PHE A 49 32.05 -7.09 3.11
N VAL A 50 31.44 -6.90 4.28
CA VAL A 50 30.00 -6.67 4.42
C VAL A 50 29.80 -5.31 5.08
N VAL A 51 29.06 -4.42 4.41
CA VAL A 51 28.78 -3.07 4.91
C VAL A 51 27.33 -3.01 5.35
N HIS A 52 27.12 -2.65 6.61
CA HIS A 52 25.80 -2.32 7.16
C HIS A 52 25.74 -0.82 7.40
N GLY A 53 24.78 -0.14 6.77
CA GLY A 53 24.59 1.30 6.88
C GLY A 53 23.14 1.67 6.60
N ALA A 54 22.71 2.81 7.15
CA ALA A 54 21.33 3.28 6.99
C ALA A 54 21.00 3.55 5.52
N HIS A 55 21.95 4.09 4.75
CA HIS A 55 21.76 4.33 3.32
C HIS A 55 21.60 3.02 2.53
N THR A 56 22.38 1.99 2.86
CA THR A 56 22.30 0.67 2.20
C THR A 56 20.93 0.04 2.43
N VAL A 57 20.38 0.11 3.65
CA VAL A 57 19.04 -0.43 3.96
C VAL A 57 17.96 0.29 3.15
N SER A 58 17.98 1.62 3.12
CA SER A 58 17.02 2.40 2.32
C SER A 58 17.16 2.12 0.82
N GLY A 59 18.38 1.91 0.33
CA GLY A 59 18.65 1.49 -1.04
C GLY A 59 18.07 0.11 -1.39
N GLU A 60 18.20 -0.85 -0.47
CA GLU A 60 17.61 -2.19 -0.64
C GLU A 60 16.08 -2.16 -0.60
N ILE A 61 15.46 -1.34 0.27
CA ILE A 61 14.00 -1.13 0.28
C ILE A 61 13.54 -0.59 -1.07
N ARG A 62 14.21 0.44 -1.60
CA ARG A 62 13.91 1.01 -2.93
C ARG A 62 14.02 -0.05 -4.03
N ARG A 63 15.09 -0.86 -4.02
CA ARG A 63 15.25 -1.95 -4.98
C ARG A 63 14.12 -2.98 -4.86
N GLY A 64 13.76 -3.36 -3.64
CA GLY A 64 12.63 -4.26 -3.38
C GLY A 64 11.33 -3.72 -3.94
N VAL A 65 11.01 -2.46 -3.69
CA VAL A 65 9.81 -1.80 -4.24
C VAL A 65 9.81 -1.81 -5.78
N GLN A 66 10.94 -1.53 -6.43
CA GLN A 66 11.03 -1.56 -7.90
C GLN A 66 10.79 -2.96 -8.47
N LEU A 67 11.28 -3.99 -7.78
CA LEU A 67 11.08 -5.39 -8.17
C LEU A 67 9.62 -5.84 -8.01
N VAL A 68 8.91 -5.32 -6.99
CA VAL A 68 7.51 -5.69 -6.72
C VAL A 68 6.52 -4.87 -7.57
N LEU A 69 6.90 -3.66 -8.01
CA LEU A 69 6.09 -2.76 -8.85
C LEU A 69 5.34 -3.44 -10.02
N PRO A 70 5.99 -4.25 -10.90
CA PRO A 70 5.27 -4.90 -12.00
C PRO A 70 4.21 -5.90 -11.53
N TYR A 71 4.42 -6.55 -10.38
CA TYR A 71 3.44 -7.46 -9.80
C TYR A 71 2.21 -6.71 -9.26
N TYR A 72 2.39 -5.50 -8.71
CA TYR A 72 1.26 -4.65 -8.32
C TYR A 72 0.38 -4.28 -9.52
N PHE A 73 0.98 -3.87 -10.65
CA PHE A 73 0.22 -3.57 -11.87
C PHE A 73 -0.52 -4.80 -12.42
N THR A 74 0.16 -5.95 -12.42
CA THR A 74 -0.45 -7.21 -12.86
C THR A 74 -1.61 -7.62 -11.96
N GLY A 75 -1.46 -7.47 -10.64
CA GLY A 75 -2.50 -7.72 -9.65
C GLY A 75 -3.70 -6.79 -9.82
N ALA A 76 -3.47 -5.48 -10.00
CA ALA A 76 -4.54 -4.51 -10.22
C ALA A 76 -5.35 -4.81 -11.50
N LEU A 77 -4.66 -5.17 -12.59
CA LEU A 77 -5.32 -5.58 -13.84
C LEU A 77 -6.19 -6.83 -13.62
N LEU A 78 -5.66 -7.84 -12.92
CA LEU A 78 -6.40 -9.07 -12.62
C LEU A 78 -7.62 -8.78 -11.75
N LEU A 79 -7.49 -7.89 -10.76
CA LEU A 79 -8.59 -7.45 -9.89
C LEU A 79 -9.72 -6.78 -10.70
N ILE A 80 -9.38 -5.86 -11.61
CA ILE A 80 -10.37 -5.22 -12.51
C ILE A 80 -11.10 -6.28 -13.35
N ILE A 81 -10.36 -7.22 -13.94
CA ILE A 81 -10.94 -8.30 -14.74
C ILE A 81 -11.88 -9.16 -13.86
N PHE A 82 -11.46 -9.49 -12.65
CA PHE A 82 -12.26 -10.26 -11.70
C PHE A 82 -13.56 -9.54 -11.31
N VAL A 83 -13.51 -8.25 -11.00
CA VAL A 83 -14.71 -7.46 -10.65
C VAL A 83 -15.67 -7.38 -11.83
N VAL A 84 -15.17 -7.11 -13.04
CA VAL A 84 -16.00 -7.01 -14.25
C VAL A 84 -16.63 -8.36 -14.60
N THR A 85 -15.86 -9.45 -14.56
CA THR A 85 -16.38 -10.80 -14.85
C THR A 85 -17.40 -11.25 -13.82
N SER A 86 -17.15 -10.99 -12.53
CA SER A 86 -18.09 -11.28 -11.45
C SER A 86 -19.40 -10.50 -11.59
N LEU A 87 -19.33 -9.23 -11.99
CA LEU A 87 -20.51 -8.41 -12.27
C LEU A 87 -21.32 -8.95 -13.45
N ILE A 88 -20.66 -9.31 -14.56
CA ILE A 88 -21.31 -9.89 -15.73
C ILE A 88 -21.99 -11.21 -15.35
N LEU A 89 -21.31 -12.06 -14.59
CA LEU A 89 -21.87 -13.34 -14.14
C LEU A 89 -23.09 -13.13 -13.23
N ALA A 90 -23.04 -12.18 -12.30
CA ALA A 90 -24.17 -11.81 -11.45
C ALA A 90 -25.35 -11.27 -12.28
N ALA A 91 -25.07 -10.47 -13.31
CA ALA A 91 -26.08 -9.93 -14.21
C ALA A 91 -26.79 -11.03 -15.02
N LEU A 92 -26.02 -11.99 -15.54
CA LEU A 92 -26.54 -13.15 -16.28
C LEU A 92 -27.39 -14.06 -15.37
N CYS A 93 -26.89 -14.36 -14.17
CA CYS A 93 -27.53 -15.30 -13.25
C CYS A 93 -28.88 -14.79 -12.72
N TYR A 94 -29.00 -13.47 -12.49
CA TYR A 94 -30.22 -12.85 -11.99
C TYR A 94 -31.11 -12.22 -13.09
N SER A 95 -30.78 -12.41 -14.37
CA SER A 95 -31.55 -11.85 -15.51
C SER A 95 -31.81 -10.34 -15.41
N TYR A 96 -30.84 -9.57 -14.92
CA TYR A 96 -30.99 -8.12 -14.84
C TYR A 96 -30.85 -7.49 -16.24
N PRO A 97 -31.74 -6.57 -16.65
CA PRO A 97 -31.47 -5.74 -17.83
C PRO A 97 -30.27 -4.84 -17.50
N MET A 98 -29.10 -5.16 -18.06
CA MET A 98 -27.85 -4.42 -17.89
C MET A 98 -28.03 -2.98 -18.37
N LYS A 99 -28.38 -2.07 -17.45
CA LYS A 99 -28.40 -0.63 -17.75
C LYS A 99 -26.96 -0.12 -17.65
N ARG A 100 -26.55 0.72 -18.62
CA ARG A 100 -25.23 1.38 -18.68
C ARG A 100 -24.78 2.00 -17.34
N LEU A 101 -25.73 2.46 -16.53
CA LEU A 101 -25.48 3.08 -15.22
C LEU A 101 -24.95 2.10 -14.16
N GLN A 102 -25.26 0.80 -14.26
CA GLN A 102 -24.81 -0.22 -13.30
C GLN A 102 -23.33 -0.60 -13.48
N LEU A 103 -22.74 -0.35 -14.65
CA LEU A 103 -21.31 -0.53 -14.91
C LEU A 103 -20.45 0.60 -14.31
N ILE A 104 -21.04 1.76 -14.04
CA ILE A 104 -20.34 2.90 -13.44
C ILE A 104 -20.03 2.63 -11.96
N LEU A 105 -20.87 1.85 -11.28
CA LEU A 105 -20.73 1.56 -9.86
C LEU A 105 -19.42 0.82 -9.51
N PRO A 106 -19.03 -0.27 -10.20
CA PRO A 106 -17.73 -0.90 -9.95
C PRO A 106 -16.52 -0.08 -10.42
N LEU A 107 -16.69 0.83 -11.37
CA LEU A 107 -15.61 1.78 -11.73
C LEU A 107 -15.41 2.83 -10.63
N ALA A 108 -16.50 3.39 -10.10
CA ALA A 108 -16.47 4.32 -8.98
C ALA A 108 -15.88 3.66 -7.72
N ALA A 109 -16.23 2.40 -7.48
CA ALA A 109 -15.69 1.56 -6.42
C ALA A 109 -14.16 1.42 -6.46
N ILE A 110 -13.57 1.30 -7.65
CA ILE A 110 -12.10 1.16 -7.80
C ILE A 110 -11.40 2.52 -7.68
N ILE A 111 -12.07 3.59 -8.09
CA ILE A 111 -11.51 4.95 -8.04
C ILE A 111 -11.49 5.51 -6.61
N SER A 112 -12.48 5.17 -5.77
CA SER A 112 -12.57 5.68 -4.39
C SER A 112 -11.31 5.42 -3.54
N PRO A 113 -10.78 4.19 -3.43
CA PRO A 113 -9.58 3.92 -2.63
C PRO A 113 -8.34 4.64 -3.15
N ILE A 114 -8.24 4.83 -4.47
CA ILE A 114 -7.13 5.56 -5.09
C ILE A 114 -7.21 7.05 -4.69
N LEU A 115 -8.41 7.64 -4.73
CA LEU A 115 -8.61 9.02 -4.35
C LEU A 115 -8.37 9.24 -2.84
N ALA A 116 -8.81 8.30 -2.00
CA ALA A 116 -8.54 8.30 -0.56
C ALA A 116 -7.04 8.24 -0.25
N ALA A 117 -6.30 7.38 -0.94
CA ALA A 117 -4.85 7.26 -0.77
C ALA A 117 -4.10 8.52 -1.22
N ILE A 118 -4.47 9.10 -2.37
CA ILE A 118 -3.88 10.38 -2.82
C ILE A 118 -4.16 11.48 -1.80
N SER A 119 -5.38 11.54 -1.27
CA SER A 119 -5.76 12.53 -0.26
C SER A 119 -4.99 12.34 1.06
N ALA A 120 -4.73 11.10 1.47
CA ALA A 120 -3.92 10.80 2.65
C ALA A 120 -2.45 11.22 2.47
N ILE A 121 -1.89 10.98 1.29
CA ILE A 121 -0.52 11.42 0.94
C ILE A 121 -0.44 12.95 0.98
N ASP A 122 -1.45 13.65 0.43
CA ASP A 122 -1.49 15.11 0.42
C ASP A 122 -1.58 15.70 1.83
N LEU A 123 -2.43 15.13 2.70
CA LEU A 123 -2.52 15.53 4.11
C LEU A 123 -1.20 15.35 4.87
N ILE A 124 -0.46 14.29 4.58
CA ILE A 124 0.86 14.05 5.20
C ILE A 124 1.91 15.00 4.62
N LEU A 125 1.81 15.36 3.35
CA LEU A 125 2.67 16.37 2.75
C LEU A 125 2.42 17.76 3.35
N LEU A 126 1.15 18.11 3.60
CA LEU A 126 0.74 19.37 4.22
C LEU A 126 1.24 19.53 5.66
N THR A 127 1.44 18.42 6.38
CA THR A 127 2.02 18.42 7.73
C THR A 127 3.56 18.57 7.72
N GLY A 128 4.19 18.67 6.55
CA GLY A 128 5.61 18.96 6.39
C GLY A 128 6.52 17.73 6.41
N TYR A 129 5.96 16.52 6.32
CA TYR A 129 6.74 15.29 6.21
C TYR A 129 7.22 15.06 4.78
N HIS A 130 8.34 14.33 4.64
CA HIS A 130 8.96 14.06 3.35
C HIS A 130 8.31 12.83 2.70
N ILE A 131 8.16 12.84 1.37
CA ILE A 131 7.65 11.69 0.64
C ILE A 131 8.76 10.66 0.48
N ASN A 132 8.55 9.47 1.05
CA ASN A 132 9.42 8.32 0.82
C ASN A 132 8.81 7.35 -0.22
N MET A 133 9.64 6.48 -0.75
CA MET A 133 9.26 5.45 -1.72
C MET A 133 8.17 4.50 -1.19
N LEU A 134 8.13 4.24 0.12
CA LEU A 134 7.08 3.44 0.75
C LEU A 134 5.71 4.12 0.65
N ILE A 135 5.66 5.44 0.85
CA ILE A 135 4.44 6.25 0.76
C ILE A 135 3.92 6.23 -0.68
N LEU A 136 4.82 6.26 -1.68
CA LEU A 136 4.44 6.19 -3.09
C LEU A 136 3.75 4.86 -3.47
N VAL A 137 4.06 3.77 -2.75
CA VAL A 137 3.42 2.46 -2.94
C VAL A 137 2.11 2.34 -2.17
N SER A 138 1.86 3.20 -1.17
CA SER A 138 0.66 3.15 -0.33
C SER A 138 -0.67 3.11 -1.10
N PRO A 139 -0.88 3.81 -2.23
CA PRO A 139 -2.14 3.71 -2.98
C PRO A 139 -2.38 2.33 -3.57
N PHE A 140 -1.31 1.70 -4.08
CA PHE A 140 -1.39 0.32 -4.55
C PHE A 140 -1.65 -0.63 -3.41
N LEU A 141 -1.07 -0.38 -2.23
CA LEU A 141 -1.30 -1.23 -1.08
C LEU A 141 -2.74 -1.11 -0.58
N THR A 142 -3.29 0.09 -0.42
CA THR A 142 -4.69 0.29 -0.03
C THR A 142 -5.64 -0.44 -0.97
N LEU A 143 -5.42 -0.34 -2.28
CA LEU A 143 -6.20 -1.07 -3.29
C LEU A 143 -5.98 -2.59 -3.23
N ALA A 144 -4.73 -3.04 -3.01
CA ALA A 144 -4.36 -4.46 -3.00
C ALA A 144 -4.69 -5.19 -1.69
N THR A 145 -4.77 -4.50 -0.55
CA THR A 145 -5.18 -5.08 0.74
C THR A 145 -6.65 -5.54 0.75
N GLY A 146 -7.36 -5.48 -0.38
CA GLY A 146 -8.68 -6.08 -0.57
C GLY A 146 -9.81 -5.28 0.04
N ILE A 147 -9.58 -4.50 1.10
CA ILE A 147 -10.62 -3.80 1.86
C ILE A 147 -11.46 -2.86 0.98
N GLY A 148 -10.83 -1.92 0.27
CA GLY A 148 -11.57 -0.95 -0.54
C GLY A 148 -12.36 -1.58 -1.71
N VAL A 149 -11.83 -2.63 -2.35
CA VAL A 149 -12.51 -3.27 -3.48
C VAL A 149 -13.51 -4.34 -3.03
N ASP A 150 -13.22 -5.08 -1.96
CA ASP A 150 -14.12 -6.06 -1.37
C ASP A 150 -15.35 -5.37 -0.78
N ASP A 151 -15.16 -4.27 -0.05
CA ASP A 151 -16.24 -3.48 0.55
C ASP A 151 -17.14 -2.92 -0.55
N ALA A 152 -16.54 -2.34 -1.60
CA ALA A 152 -17.29 -1.78 -2.71
C ALA A 152 -17.95 -2.85 -3.61
N PHE A 153 -17.34 -4.03 -3.77
CA PHE A 153 -17.95 -5.18 -4.44
C PHE A 153 -19.13 -5.73 -3.63
N LEU A 154 -18.99 -5.83 -2.31
CA LEU A 154 -20.04 -6.29 -1.41
C LEU A 154 -21.23 -5.32 -1.37
N LEU A 155 -20.97 -4.01 -1.34
CA LEU A 155 -21.98 -2.96 -1.48
C LEU A 155 -22.70 -3.06 -2.84
N THR A 156 -21.95 -3.18 -3.93
CA THR A 156 -22.49 -3.29 -5.29
C THR A 156 -23.37 -4.54 -5.46
N ASN A 157 -22.90 -5.69 -4.97
CA ASN A 157 -23.65 -6.94 -5.05
C ASN A 157 -24.94 -6.90 -4.22
N THR A 158 -24.88 -6.32 -3.02
CA THR A 158 -26.06 -6.17 -2.15
C THR A 158 -27.06 -5.17 -2.72
N TRP A 159 -26.57 -4.09 -3.34
CA TRP A 159 -27.40 -3.15 -4.09
C TRP A 159 -28.10 -3.82 -5.27
N LEU A 160 -27.40 -4.63 -6.06
CA LEU A 160 -28.01 -5.35 -7.18
C LEU A 160 -29.11 -6.30 -6.69
N LYS A 161 -28.88 -7.02 -5.58
CA LYS A 161 -29.91 -7.88 -4.96
C LYS A 161 -31.12 -7.09 -4.48
N SER A 162 -30.94 -5.88 -3.92
CA SER A 162 -32.07 -5.04 -3.49
C SER A 162 -32.88 -4.52 -4.68
N VAL A 163 -32.24 -4.35 -5.85
CA VAL A 163 -32.93 -3.95 -7.09
C VAL A 163 -33.88 -5.03 -7.62
N ALA A 164 -33.61 -6.32 -7.37
CA ALA A 164 -34.51 -7.42 -7.73
C ALA A 164 -35.76 -7.53 -6.86
N ILE A 165 -35.84 -6.82 -5.73
CA ILE A 165 -37.00 -6.88 -4.85
C ILE A 165 -38.17 -6.16 -5.54
N PRO A 166 -39.32 -6.83 -5.78
CA PRO A 166 -40.41 -6.30 -6.59
C PRO A 166 -41.21 -5.17 -5.92
N HIS A 167 -41.03 -4.94 -4.62
CA HIS A 167 -41.61 -3.79 -3.95
C HIS A 167 -40.84 -2.52 -4.33
N ALA A 168 -41.57 -1.51 -4.77
CA ALA A 168 -41.05 -0.22 -5.21
C ALA A 168 -40.45 0.59 -4.05
N LEU A 169 -39.33 0.13 -3.48
CA LEU A 169 -38.52 0.93 -2.57
C LEU A 169 -37.92 2.09 -3.36
N THR A 170 -38.04 3.29 -2.82
CA THR A 170 -37.33 4.47 -3.28
C THR A 170 -35.81 4.27 -3.19
N THR A 171 -35.04 5.07 -3.93
CA THR A 171 -33.56 4.99 -3.90
C THR A 171 -32.99 5.15 -2.49
N ALA A 172 -33.63 5.97 -1.65
CA ALA A 172 -33.23 6.21 -0.26
C ALA A 172 -33.46 4.98 0.63
N GLU A 173 -34.63 4.34 0.53
CA GLU A 173 -34.94 3.13 1.30
C GLU A 173 -34.04 1.95 0.89
N ARG A 174 -33.67 1.87 -0.40
CA ARG A 174 -32.70 0.86 -0.89
C ARG A 174 -31.31 1.09 -0.31
N LEU A 175 -30.85 2.33 -0.24
CA LEU A 175 -29.55 2.67 0.35
C LEU A 175 -29.55 2.35 1.85
N GLN A 176 -30.62 2.69 2.56
CA GLN A 176 -30.78 2.34 3.97
C GLN A 176 -30.71 0.83 4.18
N PHE A 177 -31.43 0.04 3.38
CA PHE A 177 -31.40 -1.43 3.50
C PHE A 177 -30.01 -2.02 3.25
N VAL A 178 -29.27 -1.51 2.25
CA VAL A 178 -27.92 -1.98 1.93
C VAL A 178 -26.94 -1.63 3.07
N LEU A 179 -26.98 -0.39 3.57
CA LEU A 179 -26.16 0.05 4.69
C LEU A 179 -26.50 -0.69 5.99
N GLU A 180 -27.77 -0.98 6.26
CA GLU A 180 -28.18 -1.78 7.42
C GLU A 180 -27.65 -3.22 7.33
N LYS A 181 -27.65 -3.82 6.13
CA LYS A 181 -27.21 -5.20 5.93
C LYS A 181 -25.69 -5.38 5.98
N VAL A 182 -24.93 -4.42 5.47
CA VAL A 182 -23.50 -4.60 5.18
C VAL A 182 -22.63 -3.51 5.80
N GLY A 183 -23.17 -2.30 5.99
CA GLY A 183 -22.41 -1.12 6.40
C GLY A 183 -21.65 -1.31 7.72
N ILE A 184 -22.28 -1.90 8.74
CA ILE A 184 -21.60 -2.11 10.03
C ILE A 184 -20.42 -3.10 9.93
N GLY A 185 -20.53 -4.11 9.05
CA GLY A 185 -19.45 -5.06 8.81
C GLY A 185 -18.25 -4.41 8.11
N ILE A 186 -18.53 -3.55 7.13
CA ILE A 186 -17.52 -2.74 6.42
C ILE A 186 -16.81 -1.80 7.41
N THR A 187 -17.58 -1.06 8.22
CA THR A 187 -17.02 -0.14 9.22
C THR A 187 -16.12 -0.84 10.22
N ILE A 188 -16.54 -1.99 10.77
CA ILE A 188 -15.73 -2.76 11.73
C ILE A 188 -14.44 -3.25 11.08
N THR A 189 -14.52 -3.78 9.86
CA THR A 189 -13.36 -4.32 9.13
C THR A 189 -12.37 -3.21 8.81
N SER A 190 -12.83 -2.11 8.20
CA SER A 190 -12.01 -0.94 7.87
C SER A 190 -11.38 -0.30 9.11
N LEU A 191 -12.14 -0.13 10.21
CA LEU A 191 -11.61 0.44 11.46
C LEU A 191 -10.54 -0.46 12.08
N THR A 192 -10.76 -1.78 12.09
CA THR A 192 -9.79 -2.73 12.65
C THR A 192 -8.48 -2.72 11.85
N ASN A 193 -8.57 -2.63 10.52
CA ASN A 193 -7.40 -2.54 9.66
C ASN A 193 -6.65 -1.22 9.85
N SER A 194 -7.35 -0.08 9.91
CA SER A 194 -6.75 1.22 10.25
C SER A 194 -6.05 1.18 11.60
N LEU A 195 -6.65 0.59 12.63
CA LEU A 195 -6.01 0.42 13.94
C LEU A 195 -4.76 -0.47 13.85
N GLY A 196 -4.81 -1.54 13.06
CA GLY A 196 -3.66 -2.41 12.80
C GLY A 196 -2.48 -1.65 12.20
N PHE A 197 -2.73 -0.80 11.20
CA PHE A 197 -1.70 0.07 10.63
C PHE A 197 -1.24 1.16 11.60
N THR A 198 -2.14 1.71 12.41
CA THR A 198 -1.80 2.66 13.47
C THR A 198 -0.83 2.05 14.50
N LEU A 199 -1.01 0.78 14.87
CA LEU A 199 -0.05 0.07 15.72
C LEU A 199 1.31 -0.14 15.04
N GLY A 200 1.33 -0.21 13.70
CA GLY A 200 2.55 -0.22 12.90
C GLY A 200 3.42 1.04 13.05
N CYS A 201 2.84 2.16 13.51
CA CYS A 201 3.58 3.38 13.80
C CYS A 201 4.53 3.25 15.01
N ILE A 202 4.49 2.15 15.77
CA ILE A 202 5.43 1.87 16.86
C ILE A 202 6.79 1.36 16.32
N ALA A 203 6.87 1.00 15.03
CA ALA A 203 8.09 0.48 14.41
C ALA A 203 9.29 1.43 14.61
N PRO A 204 10.51 0.92 14.87
CA PRO A 204 11.68 1.77 15.18
C PRO A 204 12.20 2.56 13.97
N ALA A 205 11.80 2.22 12.75
CA ALA A 205 12.24 2.89 11.53
C ALA A 205 11.27 4.03 11.17
N PRO A 206 11.73 5.31 11.12
CA PRO A 206 10.86 6.46 10.90
C PRO A 206 10.12 6.40 9.55
N GLU A 207 10.77 5.81 8.54
CA GLU A 207 10.18 5.60 7.22
C GLU A 207 8.99 4.65 7.23
N ILE A 208 9.03 3.64 8.11
CA ILE A 208 7.93 2.69 8.29
C ILE A 208 6.80 3.33 9.08
N GLN A 209 7.11 4.15 10.09
CA GLN A 209 6.10 4.88 10.85
C GLN A 209 5.26 5.79 9.96
N LEU A 210 5.92 6.58 9.11
CA LEU A 210 5.25 7.51 8.20
C LEU A 210 4.41 6.76 7.15
N PHE A 211 4.92 5.65 6.64
CA PHE A 211 4.18 4.76 5.76
C PHE A 211 2.93 4.18 6.45
N CYS A 212 3.06 3.63 7.65
CA CYS A 212 1.95 3.09 8.42
C CYS A 212 0.89 4.14 8.75
N ALA A 213 1.31 5.36 9.10
CA ALA A 213 0.41 6.50 9.32
C ALA A 213 -0.34 6.88 8.03
N THR A 214 0.34 6.88 6.88
CA THR A 214 -0.27 7.14 5.56
C THR A 214 -1.33 6.11 5.21
N VAL A 215 -1.01 4.83 5.36
CA VAL A 215 -1.95 3.74 5.03
C VAL A 215 -3.14 3.75 5.98
N SER A 216 -2.92 3.99 7.29
CA SER A 216 -4.00 4.12 8.26
C SER A 216 -4.95 5.28 7.92
N LEU A 217 -4.41 6.45 7.59
CA LEU A 217 -5.21 7.62 7.19
C LEU A 217 -5.96 7.36 5.88
N SER A 218 -5.30 6.73 4.90
CA SER A 218 -5.92 6.31 3.64
C SER A 218 -7.14 5.42 3.86
N MET A 219 -7.05 4.44 4.75
CA MET A 219 -8.17 3.55 5.09
C MET A 219 -9.33 4.29 5.77
N LEU A 220 -9.04 5.26 6.64
CA LEU A 220 -10.08 6.09 7.27
C LEU A 220 -10.77 6.99 6.26
N LEU A 221 -10.02 7.54 5.30
CA LEU A 221 -10.58 8.36 4.21
C LEU A 221 -11.39 7.52 3.23
N ASP A 222 -10.96 6.28 2.93
CA ASP A 222 -11.72 5.39 2.05
C ASP A 222 -13.07 5.02 2.67
N LEU A 223 -13.10 4.74 3.99
CA LEU A 223 -14.35 4.54 4.73
C LEU A 223 -15.27 5.77 4.70
N LEU A 224 -14.70 6.98 4.64
CA LEU A 224 -15.48 8.23 4.53
C LEU A 224 -15.97 8.49 3.10
N PHE A 225 -15.26 7.99 2.10
CA PHE A 225 -15.60 8.17 0.69
C PHE A 225 -16.62 7.14 0.18
N GLN A 226 -16.67 5.95 0.79
CA GLN A 226 -17.68 4.91 0.55
C GLN A 226 -19.01 5.21 1.24
#